data_AF-A0A842X3V9-F1
#
_entry.id   AF-A0A842X3V9-F1
#
_cell.length_a   1.000
_cell.length_b   1.000
_cell.length_c   1.000
_cell.angle_alpha   90.00
_cell.angle_beta   90.00
_cell.angle_gamma   90.00
#
_symmetry.space_group_name_H-M   'P 1'
#
loop_
_entity.id
_entity.type
_entity.pdbx_description
1 polymer ?
#
loop_
_entity_poly.entity_id
_entity_poly.type
_entity_poly.pdbx_seq_one_letter_code
_entity_poly.pdbx_strand_id
1 'polypeptide(L)'
;MATQLANGNYDAAAQLFWERFIDLVMAPASEPDMLWFAIPLIIATVLMALYFGRYRWEELGWNSSFANTMVFLFVSIDLVRRMYESKIPFSWMNIYENPLYLTITIALALFSITSMLVVYYHLLPKRLAFTIFSNLPVNLAVYTVMTIVYVGVPADWTTVGAGILLFLVVWLLLKLLQFLQRLSAKRHEEEEKGDWDSEGNGEYELDEKDLEKGPQGSMKVKEGKRSGKEKKANAAKKRKKK
;
A
#
# COMPACT_ATOMS: atom_id res chain seq x y z
N MET A 1 -42.59 -14.57 -25.09
CA MET A 1 -42.31 -13.14 -25.32
C MET A 1 -41.71 -12.44 -24.08
N ALA A 2 -42.22 -12.65 -22.86
CA ALA A 2 -41.61 -12.05 -21.65
C ALA A 2 -40.14 -12.45 -21.39
N THR A 3 -39.75 -13.67 -21.78
CA THR A 3 -38.38 -14.18 -21.63
C THR A 3 -37.37 -13.57 -22.61
N GLN A 4 -37.80 -13.04 -23.77
CA GLN A 4 -36.90 -12.39 -24.72
C GLN A 4 -36.56 -10.95 -24.33
N LEU A 5 -37.48 -10.26 -23.62
CA LEU A 5 -37.22 -8.90 -23.11
C LEU A 5 -36.28 -8.90 -21.89
N ALA A 6 -36.25 -9.99 -21.13
CA ALA A 6 -35.34 -10.12 -19.98
C ALA A 6 -33.87 -10.30 -20.43
N ASN A 7 -33.62 -11.13 -21.44
CA ASN A 7 -32.25 -11.45 -21.86
C ASN A 7 -31.50 -10.25 -22.47
N GLY A 8 -32.18 -9.37 -23.23
CA GLY A 8 -31.53 -8.20 -23.84
C GLY A 8 -31.04 -7.14 -22.84
N ASN A 9 -31.64 -7.06 -21.65
CA ASN A 9 -31.26 -6.07 -20.64
C ASN A 9 -30.01 -6.46 -19.83
N TYR A 10 -29.78 -7.77 -19.62
CA TYR A 10 -28.58 -8.24 -18.91
C TYR A 10 -27.32 -8.01 -19.74
N ASP A 11 -27.42 -8.24 -21.06
CA ASP A 11 -26.30 -8.02 -21.98
C ASP A 11 -25.89 -6.54 -22.00
N ALA A 12 -26.86 -5.61 -21.98
CA ALA A 12 -26.60 -4.18 -21.93
C ALA A 12 -25.91 -3.73 -20.62
N ALA A 13 -26.36 -4.25 -19.47
CA ALA A 13 -25.76 -3.91 -18.17
C ALA A 13 -24.32 -4.47 -18.04
N ALA A 14 -24.10 -5.71 -18.49
CA ALA A 14 -22.77 -6.32 -18.51
C ALA A 14 -21.82 -5.60 -19.47
N GLN A 15 -22.32 -5.20 -20.65
CA GLN A 15 -21.56 -4.40 -21.61
C GLN A 15 -21.17 -3.04 -21.01
N LEU A 16 -22.12 -2.29 -20.44
CA LEU A 16 -21.82 -1.01 -19.80
C LEU A 16 -20.81 -1.16 -18.66
N PHE A 17 -20.94 -2.21 -17.85
CA PHE A 17 -19.98 -2.50 -16.79
C PHE A 17 -18.57 -2.76 -17.34
N TRP A 18 -18.47 -3.51 -18.43
CA TRP A 18 -17.21 -3.78 -19.10
C TRP A 18 -16.60 -2.52 -19.72
N GLU A 19 -17.43 -1.69 -20.35
CA GLU A 19 -17.01 -0.37 -20.88
C GLU A 19 -16.42 0.49 -19.76
N ARG A 20 -17.09 0.57 -18.59
CA ARG A 20 -16.54 1.29 -17.42
C ARG A 20 -15.22 0.73 -16.94
N PHE A 21 -15.07 -0.59 -16.92
CA PHE A 21 -13.82 -1.22 -16.54
C PHE A 21 -12.69 -0.87 -17.53
N ILE A 22 -12.97 -0.92 -18.83
CA ILE A 22 -12.00 -0.54 -19.87
C ILE A 22 -11.66 0.95 -19.80
N ASP A 23 -12.64 1.82 -19.61
CA ASP A 23 -12.42 3.26 -19.41
C ASP A 23 -11.46 3.50 -18.24
N LEU A 24 -11.65 2.80 -17.11
CA LEU A 24 -10.76 2.88 -15.95
C LEU A 24 -9.34 2.40 -16.26
N VAL A 25 -9.17 1.32 -17.03
CA VAL A 25 -7.84 0.79 -17.38
C VAL A 25 -7.14 1.67 -18.41
N MET A 26 -7.87 2.20 -19.39
CA MET A 26 -7.33 2.95 -20.52
C MET A 26 -7.25 4.46 -20.28
N ALA A 27 -7.76 4.96 -19.14
CA ALA A 27 -7.72 6.37 -18.78
C ALA A 27 -6.35 7.06 -18.94
N PRO A 28 -5.21 6.47 -18.53
CA PRO A 28 -3.90 7.11 -18.71
C PRO A 28 -3.46 7.17 -20.18
N ALA A 29 -3.99 6.28 -21.03
CA ALA A 29 -3.72 6.27 -22.46
C ALA A 29 -4.58 7.32 -23.20
N SER A 30 -5.81 7.57 -22.75
CA SER A 30 -6.68 8.60 -23.31
C SER A 30 -6.33 10.01 -22.81
N GLU A 31 -5.88 10.14 -21.56
CA GLU A 31 -5.48 11.41 -20.94
C GLU A 31 -4.03 11.31 -20.43
N PRO A 32 -3.01 11.59 -21.28
CA PRO A 32 -1.60 11.45 -20.92
C PRO A 32 -1.17 12.30 -19.72
N ASP A 33 -1.82 13.44 -19.47
CA ASP A 33 -1.54 14.29 -18.31
C ASP A 33 -1.80 13.55 -16.98
N MET A 34 -2.68 12.55 -16.98
CA MET A 34 -2.95 11.71 -15.80
C MET A 34 -1.73 10.85 -15.42
N LEU A 35 -0.81 10.57 -16.36
CA LEU A 35 0.38 9.74 -16.13
C LEU A 35 1.31 10.34 -15.09
N TRP A 36 1.37 11.68 -14.98
CA TRP A 36 2.19 12.38 -14.00
C TRP A 36 1.87 11.99 -12.55
N PHE A 37 0.65 11.54 -12.30
CA PHE A 37 0.21 11.07 -10.99
C PHE A 37 0.04 9.54 -10.97
N ALA A 38 -0.51 8.95 -12.03
CA ALA A 38 -0.74 7.51 -12.10
C ALA A 38 0.57 6.71 -11.96
N ILE A 39 1.66 7.14 -12.62
CA ILE A 39 2.94 6.43 -12.56
C ILE A 39 3.52 6.41 -11.12
N PRO A 40 3.68 7.54 -10.41
CA PRO A 40 4.12 7.52 -9.02
C PRO A 40 3.23 6.66 -8.11
N LEU A 41 1.91 6.69 -8.29
CA LEU A 41 0.97 5.86 -7.52
C LEU A 41 1.20 4.36 -7.75
N ILE A 42 1.38 3.96 -9.02
CA ILE A 42 1.65 2.56 -9.37
C ILE A 42 2.99 2.11 -8.78
N ILE A 43 4.04 2.91 -8.95
CA ILE A 43 5.38 2.60 -8.41
C ILE A 43 5.31 2.46 -6.89
N ALA A 44 4.70 3.43 -6.19
CA ALA A 44 4.54 3.38 -4.74
C ALA A 44 3.77 2.11 -4.33
N THR A 45 2.68 1.77 -5.02
CA THR A 45 1.87 0.58 -4.75
C THR A 45 2.70 -0.69 -4.88
N VAL A 46 3.42 -0.85 -5.98
CA VAL A 46 4.26 -2.03 -6.25
C VAL A 46 5.38 -2.14 -5.24
N LEU A 47 6.15 -1.06 -5.01
CA LEU A 47 7.27 -1.06 -4.08
C LEU A 47 6.83 -1.40 -2.64
N MET A 48 5.74 -0.80 -2.16
CA MET A 48 5.22 -1.09 -0.83
C MET A 48 4.66 -2.52 -0.73
N ALA A 49 4.02 -3.02 -1.78
CA ALA A 49 3.54 -4.40 -1.81
C ALA A 49 4.72 -5.40 -1.78
N LEU A 50 5.80 -5.15 -2.50
CA LEU A 50 7.01 -5.98 -2.48
C LEU A 50 7.72 -5.89 -1.13
N TYR A 51 7.84 -4.68 -0.57
CA TYR A 51 8.44 -4.42 0.74
C TYR A 51 7.77 -5.25 1.85
N PHE A 52 6.45 -5.10 2.04
CA PHE A 52 5.72 -5.86 3.06
C PHE A 52 5.57 -7.34 2.70
N GLY A 53 5.71 -7.70 1.42
CA GLY A 53 5.82 -9.09 0.98
C GLY A 53 7.05 -9.80 1.55
N ARG A 54 8.19 -9.09 1.55
CA ARG A 54 9.48 -9.50 2.13
C ARG A 54 9.47 -9.43 3.66
N TYR A 55 9.07 -8.29 4.22
CA TYR A 55 9.15 -8.00 5.66
C TYR A 55 7.79 -8.15 6.36
N ARG A 56 7.21 -9.36 6.35
CA ARG A 56 5.86 -9.60 6.90
C ARG A 56 5.69 -9.34 8.40
N TRP A 57 6.79 -9.30 9.14
CA TRP A 57 6.81 -9.03 10.57
C TRP A 57 6.73 -7.53 10.88
N GLU A 58 6.95 -6.70 9.87
CA GLU A 58 6.75 -5.26 9.99
C GLU A 58 5.28 -4.93 9.80
N GLU A 59 4.73 -4.22 10.78
CA GLU A 59 3.36 -3.71 10.70
C GLU A 59 3.35 -2.32 10.08
N LEU A 60 2.28 -1.97 9.37
CA LEU A 60 2.06 -0.61 8.89
C LEU A 60 2.15 0.36 10.08
N GLY A 61 2.86 1.47 9.94
CA GLY A 61 2.92 2.50 10.97
C GLY A 61 1.78 3.52 10.82
N TRP A 62 1.51 4.25 11.90
CA TRP A 62 0.66 5.46 11.83
C TRP A 62 1.23 6.50 10.87
N ASN A 63 2.56 6.64 10.81
CA ASN A 63 3.23 7.50 9.83
C ASN A 63 2.93 7.08 8.38
N SER A 64 2.94 5.78 8.09
CA SER A 64 2.61 5.27 6.75
C SER A 64 1.16 5.53 6.39
N SER A 65 0.23 5.30 7.33
CA SER A 65 -1.20 5.59 7.11
C SER A 65 -1.44 7.08 6.89
N PHE A 66 -0.76 7.94 7.67
CA PHE A 66 -0.84 9.39 7.53
C PHE A 66 -0.28 9.87 6.19
N ALA A 67 0.89 9.35 5.78
CA ALA A 67 1.47 9.64 4.48
C ALA A 67 0.53 9.20 3.33
N ASN A 68 -0.11 8.04 3.43
CA ASN A 68 -1.09 7.61 2.44
C ASN A 68 -2.29 8.58 2.39
N THR A 69 -2.77 9.10 3.53
CA THR A 69 -3.84 10.11 3.49
C THR A 69 -3.46 11.40 2.79
N MET A 70 -2.17 11.79 2.75
CA MET A 70 -1.72 12.96 2.00
C MET A 70 -1.88 12.79 0.48
N VAL A 71 -1.94 11.56 -0.03
CA VAL A 71 -2.17 11.29 -1.45
C VAL A 71 -3.53 11.82 -1.90
N PHE A 72 -4.58 11.65 -1.08
CA PHE A 72 -5.90 12.24 -1.36
C PHE A 72 -5.83 13.77 -1.48
N LEU A 73 -5.06 14.42 -0.61
CA LEU A 73 -4.89 15.87 -0.63
C LEU A 73 -4.18 16.32 -1.91
N PHE A 74 -3.05 15.71 -2.25
CA PHE A 74 -2.29 16.06 -3.45
C PHE A 74 -3.12 15.90 -4.71
N VAL A 75 -3.87 14.80 -4.83
CA VAL A 75 -4.75 14.64 -5.98
C VAL A 75 -5.91 15.61 -5.96
N SER A 76 -6.52 15.92 -4.81
CA SER A 76 -7.57 16.94 -4.78
C SER A 76 -7.09 18.31 -5.28
N ILE A 77 -5.85 18.70 -4.95
CA ILE A 77 -5.22 19.92 -5.45
C ILE A 77 -5.00 19.83 -6.98
N ASP A 78 -4.53 18.69 -7.46
CA ASP A 78 -4.35 18.46 -8.89
C ASP A 78 -5.68 18.51 -9.68
N LEU A 79 -6.77 17.96 -9.14
CA LEU A 79 -8.08 18.03 -9.78
C LEU A 79 -8.58 19.47 -9.88
N VAL A 80 -8.33 20.31 -8.87
CA VAL A 80 -8.62 21.75 -8.96
C VAL A 80 -7.80 22.39 -10.07
N ARG A 81 -6.50 22.09 -10.17
CA ARG A 81 -5.63 22.56 -11.26
C ARG A 81 -6.17 22.12 -12.63
N ARG A 82 -6.54 20.85 -12.80
CA ARG A 82 -7.11 20.32 -14.05
C ARG A 82 -8.37 21.05 -14.47
N MET A 83 -9.28 21.33 -13.52
CA MET A 83 -10.48 22.11 -13.79
C MET A 83 -10.15 23.55 -14.16
N TYR A 84 -9.17 24.17 -13.50
CA TYR A 84 -8.73 25.54 -13.79
C TYR A 84 -8.14 25.69 -15.20
N GLU A 85 -7.53 24.64 -15.75
CA GLU A 85 -6.86 24.63 -17.05
C GLU A 85 -7.72 24.04 -18.20
N SER A 86 -8.97 23.63 -17.95
CA SER A 86 -9.72 22.76 -18.87
C SER A 86 -10.18 23.38 -20.19
N LYS A 87 -10.56 24.67 -20.23
CA LYS A 87 -11.08 25.34 -21.45
C LYS A 87 -10.40 26.66 -21.75
N ILE A 88 -10.54 27.61 -20.83
CA ILE A 88 -9.88 28.92 -20.93
C ILE A 88 -8.64 28.85 -20.04
N PRO A 89 -7.42 28.99 -20.58
CA PRO A 89 -6.21 28.94 -19.77
C PRO A 89 -6.30 29.90 -18.57
N PHE A 90 -6.07 29.37 -17.37
CA PHE A 90 -6.02 30.13 -16.13
C PHE A 90 -7.33 30.88 -15.77
N SER A 91 -8.49 30.22 -15.96
CA SER A 91 -9.80 30.82 -15.68
C SER A 91 -10.56 30.11 -14.56
N TRP A 92 -10.95 30.86 -13.54
CA TRP A 92 -11.84 30.40 -12.48
C TRP A 92 -13.23 30.00 -12.97
N MET A 93 -13.65 30.51 -14.14
CA MET A 93 -14.95 30.16 -14.73
C MET A 93 -15.03 28.67 -15.10
N ASN A 94 -13.90 28.06 -15.45
CA ASN A 94 -13.83 26.64 -15.81
C ASN A 94 -14.21 25.73 -14.63
N ILE A 95 -13.94 26.15 -13.40
CA ILE A 95 -14.19 25.35 -12.19
C ILE A 95 -15.70 25.17 -11.96
N TYR A 96 -16.51 26.17 -12.32
CA TYR A 96 -17.95 26.13 -12.11
C TYR A 96 -18.72 25.46 -13.26
N GLU A 97 -18.04 25.11 -14.34
CA GLU A 97 -18.68 24.53 -15.51
C GLU A 97 -19.21 23.12 -15.26
N ASN A 98 -18.49 22.32 -14.47
CA ASN A 98 -18.90 20.96 -14.13
C ASN A 98 -19.11 20.84 -12.61
N PRO A 99 -20.32 21.15 -12.10
CA PRO A 99 -20.59 21.16 -10.67
C PRO A 99 -20.41 19.79 -10.01
N LEU A 100 -20.57 18.71 -10.78
CA LEU A 100 -20.32 17.35 -10.28
C LEU A 100 -18.83 17.15 -9.98
N TYR A 101 -17.94 17.49 -10.91
CA TYR A 101 -16.48 17.33 -10.70
C TYR A 101 -15.96 18.24 -9.60
N LEU A 102 -16.49 19.46 -9.51
CA LEU A 102 -16.20 20.36 -8.39
C LEU A 102 -16.63 19.75 -7.05
N THR A 103 -17.84 19.18 -6.99
CA THR A 103 -18.35 18.53 -5.78
C THR A 103 -17.49 17.34 -5.37
N ILE A 104 -17.13 16.47 -6.32
CA ILE A 104 -16.24 15.32 -6.07
C ILE A 104 -14.87 15.80 -5.55
N THR A 105 -14.31 16.83 -6.17
CA THR A 105 -13.00 17.37 -5.80
C THR A 105 -13.00 17.98 -4.39
N ILE A 106 -14.03 18.78 -4.05
CA ILE A 106 -14.21 19.35 -2.70
C ILE A 106 -14.43 18.24 -1.67
N ALA A 107 -15.27 17.25 -1.99
CA ALA A 107 -15.53 16.11 -1.11
C ALA A 107 -14.24 15.31 -0.85
N LEU A 108 -13.40 15.10 -1.86
CA LEU A 108 -12.10 14.45 -1.73
C LEU A 108 -11.15 15.25 -0.84
N ALA A 109 -11.06 16.57 -1.03
CA ALA A 109 -10.22 17.45 -0.21
C ALA A 109 -10.64 17.43 1.26
N LEU A 110 -11.95 17.56 1.54
CA LEU A 110 -12.51 17.48 2.89
C LEU A 110 -12.26 16.10 3.51
N PHE A 111 -12.54 15.03 2.76
CA PHE A 111 -12.26 13.65 3.19
C PHE A 111 -10.78 13.46 3.53
N SER A 112 -9.88 14.03 2.74
CA SER A 112 -8.44 13.98 2.99
C SER A 112 -8.08 14.66 4.30
N ILE A 113 -8.52 15.90 4.52
CA ILE A 113 -8.21 16.66 5.74
C ILE A 113 -8.78 15.94 6.96
N THR A 114 -10.03 15.49 6.90
CA THR A 114 -10.66 14.73 7.99
C THR A 114 -9.92 13.42 8.26
N SER A 115 -9.56 12.66 7.22
CA SER A 115 -8.82 11.40 7.38
C SER A 115 -7.43 11.62 7.96
N MET A 116 -6.73 12.67 7.54
CA MET A 116 -5.44 13.07 8.12
C MET A 116 -5.57 13.34 9.63
N LEU A 117 -6.60 14.10 10.05
CA LEU A 117 -6.86 14.37 11.47
C LEU A 117 -7.22 13.08 12.24
N VAL A 118 -8.07 12.24 11.67
CA VAL A 118 -8.45 10.94 12.25
C VAL A 118 -7.23 10.04 12.48
N VAL A 119 -6.33 9.96 11.50
CA VAL A 119 -5.11 9.15 11.58
C VAL A 119 -4.10 9.80 12.53
N TYR A 120 -3.91 11.12 12.49
CA TYR A 120 -3.00 11.86 13.36
C TYR A 120 -3.37 11.71 14.84
N TYR A 121 -4.65 11.87 15.18
CA TYR A 121 -5.16 11.69 16.54
C TYR A 121 -5.51 10.24 16.90
N HIS A 122 -5.24 9.28 16.01
CA HIS A 122 -5.46 7.86 16.25
C HIS A 122 -6.91 7.53 16.64
N LEU A 123 -7.89 8.22 16.04
CA LEU A 123 -9.31 8.13 16.41
C LEU A 123 -9.96 6.80 15.96
N LEU A 124 -9.32 6.05 15.06
CA LEU A 124 -9.78 4.75 14.59
C LEU A 124 -9.00 3.60 15.23
N PRO A 125 -9.63 2.44 15.44
CA PRO A 125 -8.90 1.21 15.77
C PRO A 125 -7.82 0.93 14.72
N LYS A 126 -6.63 0.56 15.19
CA LYS A 126 -5.44 0.28 14.37
C LYS A 126 -5.73 -0.59 13.14
N ARG A 127 -6.53 -1.67 13.31
CA ARG A 127 -6.91 -2.58 12.23
C ARG A 127 -7.70 -1.89 11.11
N LEU A 128 -8.64 -1.01 11.47
CA LEU A 128 -9.46 -0.28 10.50
C LEU A 128 -8.63 0.78 9.80
N ALA A 129 -7.88 1.58 10.57
CA ALA A 129 -7.02 2.62 10.01
C ALA A 129 -6.05 2.04 8.97
N PHE A 130 -5.40 0.93 9.29
CA PHE A 130 -4.39 0.35 8.40
C PHE A 130 -4.99 -0.44 7.23
N THR A 131 -6.24 -0.89 7.35
CA THR A 131 -6.93 -1.51 6.21
C THR A 131 -7.36 -0.43 5.21
N ILE A 132 -8.07 0.60 5.69
CA ILE A 132 -8.64 1.67 4.86
C ILE A 132 -7.54 2.55 4.27
N PHE A 133 -6.54 2.91 5.07
CA PHE A 133 -5.45 3.80 4.67
C PHE A 133 -4.17 3.03 4.33
N SER A 134 -4.28 1.78 3.88
CA SER A 134 -3.15 1.10 3.23
C SER A 134 -2.92 1.65 1.82
N ASN A 135 -1.72 1.41 1.27
CA ASN A 135 -1.31 2.02 0.01
C ASN A 135 -2.22 1.62 -1.16
N LEU A 136 -2.65 0.35 -1.23
CA LEU A 136 -3.45 -0.16 -2.35
C LEU A 136 -4.87 0.44 -2.40
N PRO A 137 -5.70 0.39 -1.34
CA PRO A 137 -7.02 1.03 -1.35
C PRO A 137 -6.96 2.53 -1.63
N VAL A 138 -6.00 3.24 -1.01
CA VAL A 138 -5.84 4.68 -1.21
C VAL A 138 -5.51 5.01 -2.66
N ASN A 139 -4.47 4.39 -3.22
CA ASN A 139 -4.03 4.71 -4.57
C ASN A 139 -5.08 4.35 -5.62
N LEU A 140 -5.80 3.23 -5.45
CA LEU A 140 -6.89 2.87 -6.35
C LEU A 140 -8.12 3.76 -6.21
N ALA A 141 -8.49 4.14 -5.00
CA ALA A 141 -9.61 5.08 -4.79
C ALA A 141 -9.31 6.42 -5.45
N VAL A 142 -8.11 6.94 -5.23
CA VAL A 142 -7.63 8.18 -5.86
C VAL A 142 -7.58 8.05 -7.38
N TYR A 143 -7.02 6.97 -7.92
CA TYR A 143 -6.97 6.71 -9.35
C TYR A 143 -8.36 6.66 -10.00
N THR A 144 -9.34 6.05 -9.32
CA THR A 144 -10.72 5.98 -9.79
C THR A 144 -11.34 7.38 -9.85
N VAL A 145 -11.14 8.20 -8.81
CA VAL A 145 -11.62 9.59 -8.78
C VAL A 145 -10.93 10.43 -9.87
N MET A 146 -9.62 10.24 -10.07
CA MET A 146 -8.90 10.89 -11.17
C MET A 146 -9.53 10.55 -12.51
N THR A 147 -9.81 9.27 -12.76
CA THR A 147 -10.40 8.84 -14.04
C THR A 147 -11.78 9.47 -14.27
N ILE A 148 -12.62 9.55 -13.23
CA ILE A 148 -13.92 10.21 -13.29
C ILE A 148 -13.78 11.68 -13.73
N VAL A 149 -12.77 12.40 -13.23
CA VAL A 149 -12.61 13.84 -13.50
C VAL A 149 -11.81 14.12 -14.77
N TYR A 150 -10.75 13.36 -15.05
CA TYR A 150 -9.88 13.55 -16.22
C TYR A 150 -10.56 13.08 -17.51
N VAL A 151 -11.11 11.87 -17.51
CA VAL A 151 -11.70 11.24 -18.69
C VAL A 151 -13.20 11.51 -18.79
N GLY A 152 -13.82 11.92 -17.68
CA GLY A 152 -15.25 12.19 -17.62
C GLY A 152 -16.12 10.95 -17.47
N VAL A 153 -15.57 9.87 -16.90
CA VAL A 153 -16.34 8.65 -16.62
C VAL A 153 -17.47 8.98 -15.63
N PRO A 154 -18.74 8.65 -15.94
CA PRO A 154 -19.88 8.88 -15.06
C PRO A 154 -19.68 8.30 -13.65
N ALA A 155 -19.97 9.12 -12.64
CA ALA A 155 -19.84 8.75 -11.23
C ALA A 155 -21.09 8.00 -10.73
N ASP A 156 -21.34 6.80 -11.28
CA ASP A 156 -22.48 5.95 -10.94
C ASP A 156 -22.06 4.64 -10.24
N TRP A 157 -23.04 3.84 -9.82
CA TRP A 157 -22.79 2.56 -9.16
C TRP A 157 -22.07 1.54 -10.05
N THR A 158 -22.20 1.64 -11.37
CA THR A 158 -21.51 0.78 -12.33
C THR A 158 -20.02 1.08 -12.31
N THR A 159 -19.63 2.36 -12.30
CA THR A 159 -18.24 2.80 -12.17
C THR A 159 -17.64 2.38 -10.83
N VAL A 160 -18.40 2.47 -9.74
CA VAL A 160 -17.96 1.94 -8.42
C VAL A 160 -17.70 0.44 -8.49
N GLY A 161 -18.61 -0.34 -9.09
CA GLY A 161 -18.43 -1.77 -9.28
C GLY A 161 -17.21 -2.10 -10.15
N ALA A 162 -17.00 -1.36 -11.24
CA ALA A 162 -15.84 -1.51 -12.11
C ALA A 162 -14.53 -1.17 -11.37
N GLY A 163 -14.53 -0.14 -10.52
CA GLY A 163 -13.41 0.21 -9.64
C GLY A 163 -13.09 -0.88 -8.62
N ILE A 164 -14.11 -1.54 -8.05
CA ILE A 164 -13.92 -2.72 -7.18
C ILE A 164 -13.31 -3.88 -7.97
N LEU A 165 -13.78 -4.15 -9.18
CA LEU A 165 -13.18 -5.18 -10.02
C LEU A 165 -11.71 -4.87 -10.33
N LEU A 166 -11.39 -3.62 -10.69
CA LEU A 166 -10.01 -3.16 -10.89
C LEU A 166 -9.17 -3.39 -9.63
N PHE A 167 -9.71 -3.10 -8.44
CA PHE A 167 -9.05 -3.38 -7.18
C PHE A 167 -8.72 -4.87 -7.00
N LEU A 168 -9.67 -5.76 -7.28
CA LEU A 168 -9.46 -7.21 -7.16
C LEU A 168 -8.40 -7.71 -8.14
N VAL A 169 -8.41 -7.21 -9.39
CA VAL A 169 -7.40 -7.54 -10.40
C VAL A 169 -6.01 -7.11 -9.96
N VAL A 170 -5.83 -5.84 -9.55
CA VAL A 170 -4.53 -5.33 -9.09
C VAL A 170 -4.07 -6.07 -7.83
N TRP A 171 -4.97 -6.33 -6.88
CA TRP A 171 -4.65 -7.09 -5.68
C TRP A 171 -4.14 -8.50 -6.02
N LEU A 172 -4.79 -9.20 -6.95
CA LEU A 172 -4.38 -10.53 -7.38
C LEU A 172 -3.00 -10.51 -8.06
N LEU A 173 -2.74 -9.51 -8.91
CA LEU A 173 -1.44 -9.33 -9.56
C LEU A 173 -0.32 -9.09 -8.53
N LEU A 174 -0.56 -8.26 -7.51
CA LEU A 174 0.40 -8.03 -6.44
C LEU A 174 0.64 -9.29 -5.60
N LYS A 175 -0.40 -10.10 -5.34
CA LYS A 175 -0.26 -11.40 -4.67
C LYS A 175 0.58 -12.37 -5.49
N LEU A 176 0.39 -12.40 -6.80
CA LEU A 176 1.19 -13.21 -7.71
C LEU A 176 2.67 -12.78 -7.69
N LEU A 177 2.95 -11.47 -7.76
CA LEU A 177 4.32 -10.94 -7.64
C LEU A 177 4.98 -11.32 -6.30
N GLN A 178 4.26 -11.15 -5.19
CA GLN A 178 4.74 -11.58 -3.87
C GLN A 178 4.99 -13.08 -3.79
N PHE A 179 4.19 -13.89 -4.49
CA PHE A 179 4.39 -15.34 -4.56
C PHE A 179 5.67 -15.70 -5.31
N LEU A 180 5.89 -15.10 -6.49
CA LEU A 180 7.12 -15.31 -7.28
C LEU A 180 8.37 -14.92 -6.50
N GLN A 181 8.34 -13.79 -5.78
CA GLN A 181 9.45 -13.36 -4.92
C GLN A 181 9.81 -14.40 -3.85
N ARG A 182 8.81 -15.06 -3.26
CA ARG A 182 9.02 -16.10 -2.23
C ARG A 182 9.68 -17.35 -2.82
N LEU A 183 9.32 -17.72 -4.05
CA LEU A 183 9.94 -18.86 -4.73
C LEU A 183 11.43 -18.58 -4.99
N SER A 184 11.77 -17.35 -5.40
CA SER A 184 13.16 -16.95 -5.60
C SER A 184 13.97 -16.99 -4.31
N ALA A 185 13.40 -16.56 -3.19
CA ALA A 185 14.12 -16.52 -1.90
C ALA A 185 14.48 -17.92 -1.37
N LYS A 186 13.58 -18.89 -1.52
CA LYS A 186 13.83 -20.28 -1.08
C LYS A 186 14.99 -20.95 -1.82
N ARG A 187 15.11 -20.68 -3.12
CA ARG A 187 16.19 -21.27 -3.94
C ARG A 187 17.57 -20.85 -3.43
N HIS A 188 17.75 -19.58 -3.08
CA HIS A 188 19.03 -19.11 -2.53
C HIS A 188 19.33 -19.70 -1.15
N GLU A 189 18.32 -19.89 -0.28
CA GLU A 189 18.52 -20.55 1.02
C GLU A 189 18.91 -22.03 0.87
N GLU A 190 18.45 -22.71 -0.17
CA GLU A 190 18.81 -24.10 -0.48
C GLU A 190 20.20 -24.21 -1.13
N GLU A 191 20.55 -23.29 -2.05
CA GLU A 191 21.89 -23.19 -2.63
C GLU A 191 22.96 -22.89 -1.57
N GLU A 192 22.70 -21.93 -0.68
CA GLU A 192 23.63 -21.56 0.40
C GLU A 192 23.84 -22.73 1.38
N LYS A 193 22.78 -23.48 1.73
CA LYS A 193 22.91 -24.69 2.58
C LYS A 193 23.66 -25.82 1.88
N GLY A 194 23.45 -26.02 0.58
CA GLY A 194 24.14 -27.06 -0.19
C GLY A 194 25.65 -26.84 -0.28
N ASP A 195 26.09 -25.58 -0.35
CA ASP A 195 27.52 -25.23 -0.40
C ASP A 195 28.21 -25.49 0.95
N TRP A 196 27.56 -25.09 2.06
CA TRP A 196 28.03 -25.37 3.43
C TRP A 196 28.21 -26.87 3.70
N ASP A 197 27.30 -27.72 3.23
CA ASP A 197 27.41 -29.18 3.39
C ASP A 197 28.53 -29.79 2.50
N SER A 198 28.96 -29.07 1.45
CA SER A 198 29.98 -29.54 0.50
C SER A 198 31.42 -29.12 0.86
N GLU A 199 31.60 -27.98 1.53
CA GLU A 199 32.93 -27.48 1.95
C GLU A 199 33.38 -27.97 3.35
N GLY A 200 32.50 -28.61 4.13
CA GLY A 200 32.62 -28.57 5.60
C GLY A 200 32.63 -29.89 6.38
N ASN A 201 33.05 -31.02 5.80
CA ASN A 201 33.55 -32.17 6.58
C ASN A 201 35.09 -32.20 6.65
N GLY A 202 35.75 -31.10 6.32
CA GLY A 202 37.09 -30.85 6.83
C GLY A 202 36.97 -30.56 8.32
N GLU A 203 37.19 -31.56 9.17
CA GLU A 203 37.47 -31.34 10.58
C GLU A 203 38.60 -30.32 10.68
N TYR A 204 38.25 -29.07 10.96
CA TYR A 204 39.20 -28.11 11.48
C TYR A 204 39.52 -28.60 12.89
N GLU A 205 40.53 -29.47 13.02
CA GLU A 205 41.21 -29.70 14.29
C GLU A 205 41.73 -28.34 14.75
N LEU A 206 40.93 -27.66 15.58
CA LEU A 206 41.38 -26.50 16.33
C LEU A 206 42.43 -27.02 17.30
N ASP A 207 43.69 -26.90 16.89
CA ASP A 207 44.84 -27.23 17.72
C ASP A 207 44.72 -26.42 19.02
N GLU A 208 44.45 -27.13 20.12
CA GLU A 208 44.03 -26.58 21.42
C GLU A 208 45.05 -25.59 22.01
N LYS A 209 46.25 -25.52 21.40
CA LYS A 209 47.36 -24.64 21.76
C LYS A 209 47.18 -23.18 21.36
N ASP A 210 46.28 -22.85 20.42
CA ASP A 210 46.04 -21.47 20.02
C ASP A 210 45.02 -20.72 20.90
N LEU A 211 44.34 -21.43 21.82
CA LEU A 211 43.39 -20.86 22.79
C LEU A 211 44.04 -20.21 24.02
N GLU A 212 45.35 -20.40 24.27
CA GLU A 212 46.03 -19.80 25.43
C GLU A 212 46.53 -18.36 25.23
N LYS A 213 46.52 -17.83 24.00
CA LYS A 213 46.88 -16.43 23.75
C LYS A 213 45.64 -15.56 23.74
N GLY A 214 45.17 -15.25 24.94
CA GLY A 214 43.98 -14.43 25.16
C GLY A 214 44.03 -13.07 24.46
N PRO A 215 42.90 -12.57 23.96
CA PRO A 215 42.81 -11.22 23.40
C PRO A 215 42.80 -10.21 24.55
N GLN A 216 43.98 -9.73 24.96
CA GLN A 216 44.12 -8.48 25.72
C GLN A 216 43.85 -7.28 24.79
N GLY A 217 42.62 -7.19 24.28
CA GLY A 217 42.12 -6.06 23.51
C GLY A 217 40.82 -5.60 24.13
N SER A 218 40.92 -4.69 25.10
CA SER A 218 39.79 -4.18 25.86
C SER A 218 38.81 -3.37 24.99
N MET A 219 37.80 -4.02 24.41
CA MET A 219 36.56 -3.33 24.04
C MET A 219 35.76 -3.09 25.31
N LYS A 220 35.82 -1.85 25.81
CA LYS A 220 34.90 -1.32 26.82
C LYS A 220 33.47 -1.35 26.25
N VAL A 221 32.75 -2.44 26.49
CA VAL A 221 31.31 -2.51 26.32
C VAL A 221 30.68 -1.66 27.42
N LYS A 222 30.11 -0.50 27.05
CA LYS A 222 29.27 0.30 27.95
C LYS A 222 28.06 -0.52 28.37
N GLU A 223 28.01 -0.94 29.63
CA GLU A 223 26.83 -1.51 30.26
C GLU A 223 25.69 -0.47 30.32
N GLY A 224 24.82 -0.49 29.31
CA GLY A 224 23.55 0.22 29.31
C GLY A 224 22.48 -0.58 30.07
N LYS A 225 22.36 -0.33 31.37
CA LYS A 225 21.17 -0.53 32.25
C LYS A 225 20.17 -1.60 31.77
N ARG A 226 20.40 -2.86 32.18
CA ARG A 226 19.32 -3.87 32.28
C ARG A 226 18.32 -3.44 33.35
N SER A 227 17.24 -2.83 32.88
CA SER A 227 16.06 -2.39 33.61
C SER A 227 15.33 -3.55 34.29
N GLY A 228 15.31 -3.53 35.63
CA GLY A 228 14.11 -3.71 36.47
C GLY A 228 13.36 -5.05 36.53
N LYS A 229 13.36 -5.89 35.49
CA LYS A 229 12.52 -7.10 35.45
C LYS A 229 13.14 -8.31 36.17
N GLU A 230 14.46 -8.45 36.21
CA GLU A 230 15.12 -9.59 36.88
C GLU A 230 15.02 -9.56 38.41
N LYS A 231 14.96 -8.35 39.03
CA LYS A 231 14.81 -8.24 40.49
C LYS A 231 13.45 -8.73 41.01
N LYS A 232 12.38 -8.68 40.20
CA LYS A 232 11.05 -9.16 40.62
C LYS A 232 10.91 -10.70 40.57
N ALA A 233 11.60 -11.37 39.65
CA ALA A 233 11.58 -12.83 39.55
C ALA A 233 12.28 -13.51 40.76
N ASN A 234 13.37 -12.94 41.27
CA ASN A 234 14.08 -13.51 42.42
C ASN A 234 13.41 -13.24 43.77
N ALA A 235 12.60 -12.18 43.91
CA ALA A 235 11.83 -11.92 45.13
C ALA A 235 10.68 -12.93 45.31
N ALA A 236 10.05 -13.38 44.21
CA ALA A 236 8.95 -14.35 44.26
C ALA A 236 9.41 -15.76 44.67
N LYS A 237 10.63 -16.18 44.28
CA LYS A 237 11.18 -17.49 44.65
C LYS A 237 11.54 -17.61 46.15
N LYS A 238 11.89 -16.51 46.82
CA LYS A 238 12.22 -16.53 48.26
C LYS A 238 11.00 -16.69 49.19
N ARG A 239 9.78 -16.42 48.73
CA ARG A 239 8.55 -16.61 49.53
C ARG A 239 8.00 -18.03 49.52
N LYS A 240 8.46 -18.91 48.63
CA LYS A 240 8.02 -20.32 48.56
C LYS A 240 8.89 -21.30 49.38
N LYS A 241 9.87 -20.78 50.14
CA LYS A 241 10.81 -21.59 50.95
C LYS A 241 10.73 -21.29 52.47
N LYS A 242 9.67 -20.61 52.91
CA LYS A 242 9.27 -20.50 54.32
C LYS A 242 7.87 -21.09 54.42
#